data_AF-A0A2H9LPT7-F1
#
_entry.id   AF-A0A2H9LPT7-F1
#
_cell.length_a   1.000
_cell.length_b   1.000
_cell.length_c   1.000
_cell.angle_alpha   90.00
_cell.angle_beta   90.00
_cell.angle_gamma   90.00
#
_symmetry.space_group_name_H-M   'P 1'
#
loop_
_entity.id
_entity.type
_entity.pdbx_description
1 polymer ?
#
loop_
_entity_poly.entity_id
_entity_poly.type
_entity_poly.pdbx_seq_one_letter_code
_entity_poly.pdbx_strand_id
1 'polypeptide(L)'
;MKPLETVYWLRLGLGIAAALICMGYGLAVNGISRTDFPFTTFMNSMSLAILTYLGSYFVIKRRFLTRVEKTTKLFTTGIGIYFISWMVFWVLIYTALAV
;
A
#
# COMPACT_ATOMS: atom_id res chain seq x y z
N MET A 1 -11.38 -7.32 -20.65
CA MET A 1 -11.73 -6.97 -19.25
C MET A 1 -12.15 -5.50 -19.20
N LYS A 2 -13.13 -5.14 -18.37
CA LYS A 2 -13.59 -3.74 -18.24
C LYS A 2 -12.44 -2.89 -17.69
N PRO A 3 -12.17 -1.68 -18.21
CA PRO A 3 -11.04 -0.85 -17.79
C PRO A 3 -11.03 -0.52 -16.28
N LEU A 4 -12.19 -0.57 -15.63
CA LEU A 4 -12.35 -0.36 -14.19
C LEU A 4 -11.74 -1.51 -13.35
N GLU A 5 -11.83 -2.75 -13.83
CA GLU A 5 -11.42 -3.94 -13.09
C GLU A 5 -9.89 -4.08 -13.05
N THR A 6 -9.23 -3.75 -14.16
CA THR A 6 -7.76 -3.70 -14.25
C THR A 6 -7.17 -2.71 -13.24
N VAL A 7 -7.82 -1.57 -13.03
CA VAL A 7 -7.38 -0.55 -12.05
C VAL A 7 -7.52 -1.08 -10.63
N TYR A 8 -8.61 -1.79 -10.34
CA TYR A 8 -8.84 -2.39 -9.03
C TYR A 8 -7.76 -3.42 -8.67
N TRP A 9 -7.45 -4.34 -9.59
CA TRP A 9 -6.39 -5.33 -9.39
C TRP A 9 -5.00 -4.68 -9.26
N LEU A 10 -4.72 -3.64 -10.04
CA LEU A 10 -3.46 -2.89 -9.93
C LEU A 10 -3.32 -2.24 -8.54
N ARG A 11 -4.39 -1.61 -8.03
CA ARG A 11 -4.40 -0.97 -6.70
C ARG A 11 -4.28 -1.98 -5.56
N LEU A 12 -4.91 -3.15 -5.69
CA LEU A 12 -4.76 -4.24 -4.75
C LEU A 12 -3.31 -4.75 -4.72
N GLY A 13 -2.69 -4.98 -5.88
CA GLY A 13 -1.27 -5.35 -5.96
C GLY A 13 -0.35 -4.30 -5.35
N LEU A 14 -0.65 -3.01 -5.54
CA LEU A 14 0.08 -1.91 -4.90
C LEU A 14 -0.06 -1.91 -3.38
N GLY A 15 -1.23 -2.24 -2.83
CA GLY A 15 -1.44 -2.32 -1.38
C GLY A 15 -0.63 -3.47 -0.75
N ILE A 16 -0.59 -4.62 -1.42
CA ILE A 16 0.24 -5.76 -1.00
C ILE A 16 1.73 -5.38 -1.04
N ALA A 17 2.19 -4.76 -2.13
CA ALA A 17 3.58 -4.32 -2.24
C ALA A 17 3.95 -3.30 -1.14
N ALA A 18 3.05 -2.37 -0.82
CA ALA A 18 3.24 -1.43 0.27
C ALA A 18 3.35 -2.12 1.64
N ALA A 19 2.54 -3.16 1.89
CA ALA A 19 2.60 -3.94 3.11
C ALA A 19 3.95 -4.66 3.26
N LEU A 20 4.47 -5.25 2.16
CA LEU A 20 5.80 -5.87 2.14
C LEU A 20 6.92 -4.87 2.42
N ILE A 21 6.85 -3.66 1.85
CA ILE A 21 7.83 -2.59 2.11
C ILE A 21 7.78 -2.16 3.58
N CYS A 22 6.59 -1.94 4.13
CA CYS A 22 6.41 -1.58 5.54
C CYS A 22 6.95 -2.67 6.47
N MET A 23 6.71 -3.94 6.13
CA MET A 23 7.20 -5.07 6.91
C MET A 23 8.73 -5.19 6.84
N GLY A 24 9.32 -5.06 5.65
CA GLY A 24 10.76 -5.08 5.46
C GLY A 24 11.45 -3.98 6.25
N TYR A 25 10.85 -2.78 6.29
CA TYR A 25 11.32 -1.70 7.15
C TYR A 25 11.18 -2.03 8.65
N GLY A 26 10.04 -2.58 9.07
CA GLY A 26 9.81 -3.00 10.46
C GLY A 26 10.82 -4.05 10.95
N LEU A 27 11.18 -5.00 10.07
CA LEU A 27 12.24 -5.99 10.32
C LEU A 27 13.61 -5.33 10.45
N ALA A 28 13.97 -4.42 9.54
CA ALA A 28 15.27 -3.74 9.55
C ALA A 28 15.50 -2.89 10.81
N VAL A 29 14.43 -2.29 11.35
CA VAL A 29 14.48 -1.47 12.57
C VAL A 29 14.28 -2.30 13.85
N ASN A 30 14.10 -3.63 13.74
CA ASN A 30 13.77 -4.52 14.86
C ASN A 30 12.54 -4.04 15.66
N GLY A 31 11.57 -3.41 14.99
CA GLY A 31 10.39 -2.81 15.62
C GLY A 31 9.22 -3.78 15.83
N ILE A 32 9.47 -5.09 15.72
CA ILE A 32 8.48 -6.16 15.79
C ILE A 32 8.69 -6.89 17.12
N SER A 33 7.78 -6.64 18.06
CA SER A 33 7.79 -7.27 19.38
C SER A 33 6.44 -7.93 19.63
N ARG A 34 6.43 -9.12 20.24
CA ARG A 34 5.19 -9.78 20.70
C ARG A 34 4.59 -9.16 21.96
N THR A 35 5.42 -8.57 22.81
CA THR A 35 5.03 -8.11 24.14
C THR A 35 4.33 -6.76 24.11
N ASP A 36 4.78 -5.87 23.23
CA ASP A 36 4.30 -4.50 23.12
C ASP A 36 3.99 -4.19 21.67
N PHE A 37 2.86 -3.51 21.43
CA PHE A 37 2.52 -2.98 20.12
C PHE A 37 3.00 -1.53 20.03
N PRO A 38 4.24 -1.27 19.54
CA PRO A 38 4.75 0.09 19.42
C PRO A 38 3.88 0.88 18.44
N PHE A 39 3.10 1.83 18.97
CA PHE A 39 2.30 2.75 18.17
C PHE A 39 3.16 3.51 17.14
N THR A 40 4.44 3.71 17.44
CA THR A 40 5.46 4.27 16.54
C THR A 40 5.69 3.41 15.29
N THR A 41 5.74 2.09 15.40
CA THR A 41 5.88 1.17 14.26
C THR A 41 4.65 1.21 13.36
N PHE A 42 3.46 1.27 13.94
CA PHE A 42 2.23 1.46 13.18
C PHE A 42 2.24 2.80 12.43
N MET A 43 2.63 3.89 13.11
CA MET A 43 2.64 5.22 12.49
C MET A 43 3.69 5.37 11.40
N ASN A 44 4.87 4.77 11.57
CA ASN A 44 5.89 4.70 10.55
C ASN A 44 5.42 3.89 9.33
N SER A 45 4.76 2.76 9.56
CA SER A 45 4.18 1.94 8.49
C SER A 45 3.08 2.70 7.73
N MET A 46 2.22 3.43 8.43
CA MET A 46 1.19 4.28 7.81
C MET A 46 1.82 5.39 6.95
N SER A 47 2.91 6.00 7.42
CA SER A 47 3.65 7.02 6.66
C SER A 47 4.27 6.43 5.38
N LEU A 48 4.86 5.23 5.47
CA LEU A 48 5.39 4.51 4.32
C LEU A 48 4.29 4.09 3.33
N ALA A 49 3.11 3.69 3.81
CA ALA A 49 1.96 3.40 2.96
C ALA A 49 1.51 4.65 2.19
N ILE A 50 1.41 5.80 2.85
CA ILE A 50 1.05 7.05 2.17
C ILE A 50 2.13 7.46 1.15
N LEU A 51 3.41 7.32 1.49
CA LEU A 51 4.53 7.61 0.58
C LEU A 51 4.53 6.68 -0.64
N THR A 52 4.32 5.38 -0.45
CA THR A 52 4.23 4.41 -1.55
C THR A 52 2.99 4.66 -2.42
N TYR A 53 1.86 5.06 -1.82
CA TYR A 53 0.68 5.51 -2.57
C TYR A 53 0.97 6.74 -3.43
N LEU A 54 1.60 7.76 -2.88
CA LEU A 54 2.02 8.97 -3.60
C LEU A 54 3.04 8.65 -4.70
N GLY A 55 4.01 7.77 -4.44
CA GLY A 55 4.96 7.28 -5.45
C GLY A 55 4.25 6.55 -6.59
N SER A 56 3.27 5.68 -6.25
CA SER A 56 2.46 4.97 -7.25
C SER A 56 1.67 5.92 -8.15
N TYR A 57 1.21 7.05 -7.61
CA TYR A 57 0.55 8.08 -8.41
C TYR A 57 1.46 8.60 -9.52
N PHE A 58 2.73 8.86 -9.19
CA PHE A 58 3.69 9.37 -10.17
C PHE A 58 3.97 8.35 -11.29
N VAL A 59 4.10 7.07 -10.92
CA VAL A 59 4.31 5.96 -11.87
C VAL A 59 3.09 5.78 -12.78
N ILE A 60 1.87 5.77 -12.21
CA ILE A 60 0.63 5.65 -12.95
C ILE A 60 0.42 6.86 -13.85
N LYS A 61 0.69 8.08 -13.37
CA LYS A 61 0.60 9.32 -14.14
C LYS A 61 1.49 9.24 -15.37
N ARG A 62 2.76 8.83 -15.23
CA ARG A 62 3.69 8.66 -16.36
C ARG A 62 3.20 7.61 -17.37
N ARG A 63 2.60 6.51 -16.92
CA ARG A 63 2.19 5.39 -17.77
C ARG A 63 0.85 5.62 -18.50
N PHE A 64 -0.07 6.35 -17.89
CA PHE A 64 -1.42 6.59 -18.43
C PHE A 64 -1.61 7.99 -19.08
N LEU A 65 -0.61 8.87 -18.99
CA LEU A 65 -0.59 10.19 -19.66
C LEU A 65 -0.87 10.10 -21.17
N THR A 66 -0.49 9.01 -21.82
CA THR A 66 -0.67 8.77 -23.27
C THR A 66 -1.96 8.05 -23.64
N ARG A 67 -2.82 7.68 -22.68
CA ARG A 67 -3.95 6.74 -22.92
C ARG A 67 -5.31 7.18 -22.38
N VAL A 68 -5.45 8.27 -21.61
CA VAL A 68 -6.75 8.66 -21.00
C VAL A 68 -6.96 10.16 -20.88
N GLU A 69 -8.13 10.61 -21.34
CA GLU A 69 -8.59 12.01 -21.44
C GLU A 69 -8.94 12.67 -20.08
N LYS A 70 -9.26 11.86 -19.05
CA LYS A 70 -9.56 12.33 -17.67
C LYS A 70 -9.00 11.39 -16.59
N THR A 71 -7.71 11.56 -16.27
CA THR A 71 -6.96 10.80 -15.24
C THR A 71 -7.48 11.01 -13.80
N THR A 72 -8.24 12.07 -13.53
CA THR A 72 -8.72 12.41 -12.17
C THR A 72 -9.72 11.40 -11.60
N LYS A 73 -10.63 10.83 -12.42
CA LYS A 73 -11.60 9.82 -11.95
C LYS A 73 -10.95 8.47 -11.65
N LEU A 74 -9.85 8.15 -12.33
CA LEU A 74 -9.03 6.96 -12.06
C LEU A 74 -8.27 7.07 -10.74
N PHE A 75 -8.00 8.29 -10.27
CA PHE A 75 -7.18 8.51 -9.09
C PHE A 75 -7.93 8.26 -7.78
N THR A 76 -9.19 8.66 -7.71
CA THR A 76 -10.05 8.44 -6.53
C THR A 76 -10.68 7.04 -6.53
N THR A 77 -10.86 6.44 -7.70
CA THR A 77 -11.39 5.07 -7.80
C THR A 77 -10.33 4.06 -7.37
N GLY A 78 -10.56 3.37 -6.26
CA GLY A 78 -9.68 2.30 -5.76
C GLY A 78 -8.71 2.70 -4.65
N ILE A 79 -8.78 3.93 -4.11
CA ILE A 79 -8.00 4.33 -2.93
C ILE A 79 -8.37 3.50 -1.70
N GLY A 80 -9.66 3.20 -1.53
CA GLY A 80 -10.14 2.37 -0.43
C GLY A 80 -9.57 0.96 -0.49
N ILE A 81 -9.55 0.32 -1.67
CA ILE A 81 -9.00 -1.03 -1.80
C ILE A 81 -7.50 -1.06 -1.54
N TYR A 82 -6.77 -0.01 -1.91
CA TYR A 82 -5.35 0.10 -1.59
C TYR A 82 -5.13 0.11 -0.06
N PHE A 83 -5.84 0.99 0.67
CA PHE A 83 -5.70 1.08 2.12
C PHE A 83 -6.18 -0.18 2.84
N ILE A 84 -7.31 -0.77 2.42
CA ILE A 84 -7.84 -2.00 3.02
C ILE A 84 -6.89 -3.16 2.78
N SER A 85 -6.40 -3.36 1.55
CA SER A 85 -5.45 -4.43 1.25
C SER A 85 -4.13 -4.24 2.00
N TRP A 86 -3.56 -3.04 2.00
CA TRP A 86 -2.37 -2.73 2.79
C TRP A 86 -2.56 -3.08 4.27
N MET A 87 -3.65 -2.63 4.89
CA MET A 87 -3.93 -2.87 6.31
C MET A 87 -4.07 -4.37 6.62
N VAL A 88 -4.86 -5.10 5.83
CA VAL A 88 -5.09 -6.55 6.03
C VAL A 88 -3.78 -7.32 5.90
N PHE A 89 -2.99 -7.08 4.84
CA PHE A 89 -1.73 -7.77 4.63
C PHE A 89 -0.66 -7.36 5.65
N TRP A 90 -0.61 -6.09 6.05
CA TRP A 90 0.32 -5.63 7.07
C TRP A 90 0.06 -6.32 8.41
N VAL A 91 -1.20 -6.38 8.86
CA VAL A 91 -1.57 -7.08 10.10
C VAL A 91 -1.27 -8.58 10.00
N LEU A 92 -1.65 -9.23 8.89
CA LEU A 92 -1.37 -10.66 8.67
C LEU A 92 0.13 -10.97 8.79
N ILE A 93 0.97 -10.22 8.08
CA ILE A 93 2.42 -10.46 8.07
C ILE A 93 3.03 -10.08 9.42
N TYR A 94 2.58 -9.00 10.04
CA TYR A 94 3.03 -8.59 11.37
C TYR A 94 2.73 -9.67 12.41
N THR A 95 1.51 -10.23 12.43
CA THR A 95 1.15 -11.33 13.34
C THR A 95 1.92 -12.61 13.02
N ALA A 96 2.18 -12.92 11.75
CA ALA A 96 2.94 -14.10 11.35
C ALA A 96 4.44 -14.02 11.73
N LEU A 97 5.02 -12.81 11.68
CA LEU A 97 6.44 -12.56 11.99
C LEU A 97 6.70 -12.12 13.42
N ALA A 98 5.67 -11.73 14.17
CA ALA A 98 5.78 -11.50 15.59
C ALA A 98 6.17 -12.83 16.25
N VAL A 99 7.43 -12.90 16.69
CA VAL A 99 8.06 -14.03 17.40
C VAL A 99 8.23 -13.68 18.88
#